data_AF-A0A0E0Q737-F1
#
_entry.id   AF-A0A0E0Q737-F1
#
_cell.length_a   1.000
_cell.length_b   1.000
_cell.length_c   1.000
_cell.angle_alpha   90.00
_cell.angle_beta   90.00
_cell.angle_gamma   90.00
#
_symmetry.space_group_name_H-M   'P 1'
#
loop_
_entity.id
_entity.type
_entity.pdbx_description
1 polymer ?
#
loop_
_entity_poly.entity_id
_entity_poly.type
_entity_poly.pdbx_seq_one_letter_code
_entity_poly.pdbx_strand_id
1 'polypeptide(L)'
;MHQSDWLLWLLHGEYGVSDYNNTLKVGYDPEIDSYPSWLMSQPYAYMLPSVRAPGAPIGSIKEDVRAQFGFPKNCVVCTGTTDSIAAFLAARTTEPGKAVTSLGSTLAIKLLSNARVDDARFGVYSHRLDDMWLVGGASNTGGAVLRQLFTDDQLVALSHEIDPSVPSLLDYYPLPKRGERFPVSDPNMMPRLQPRPESDTAYLHGILESIARIEAKGYNLLKELGASMVEEVLTAGGGARNDKWTAIRGRVLGVPVRKAEQTEAAYGAALLALKGANATH
;
A
#
# COMPACT_ATOMS: atom_id res chain seq x y z
N MET A 1 18.97 12.73 5.34
CA MET A 1 17.75 12.55 6.15
C MET A 1 16.55 12.69 5.23
N HIS A 2 15.65 11.72 5.27
CA HIS A 2 14.35 11.74 4.62
C HIS A 2 13.40 12.67 5.39
N GLN A 3 12.21 12.94 4.82
CA GLN A 3 11.23 13.84 5.44
C GLN A 3 10.83 13.40 6.86
N SER A 4 10.52 12.10 7.03
CA SER A 4 10.13 11.58 8.35
C SER A 4 11.28 11.68 9.35
N ASP A 5 12.51 11.33 8.94
CA ASP A 5 13.71 11.45 9.77
C ASP A 5 13.89 12.88 10.28
N TRP A 6 13.76 13.88 9.40
CA TRP A 6 13.96 15.28 9.75
C TRP A 6 12.92 15.77 10.75
N LEU A 7 11.64 15.42 10.55
CA LEU A 7 10.57 15.79 11.48
C LEU A 7 10.75 15.14 12.85
N LEU A 8 11.16 13.87 12.90
CA LEU A 8 11.46 13.18 14.16
C LEU A 8 12.68 13.80 14.84
N TRP A 9 13.73 14.12 14.09
CA TRP A 9 14.93 14.76 14.60
C TRP A 9 14.63 16.09 15.33
N LEU A 10 13.66 16.88 14.87
CA LEU A 10 13.22 18.09 15.58
C LEU A 10 12.69 17.79 16.99
N LEU A 11 12.19 16.58 17.23
CA LEU A 11 11.61 16.14 18.50
C LEU A 11 12.62 15.48 19.44
N HIS A 12 13.61 14.73 18.92
CA HIS A 12 14.58 13.98 19.74
C HIS A 12 16.02 14.51 19.69
N GLY A 13 16.40 15.31 18.69
CA GLY A 13 17.71 15.95 18.59
C GLY A 13 18.88 15.07 18.12
N GLU A 14 18.74 13.74 18.11
CA GLU A 14 19.75 12.81 17.58
C GLU A 14 19.81 12.84 16.05
N TYR A 15 20.89 13.36 15.48
CA TYR A 15 21.03 13.50 14.02
C TYR A 15 21.31 12.15 13.33
N GLY A 16 20.77 11.96 12.12
CA GLY A 16 21.19 10.88 11.23
C GLY A 16 20.63 9.50 11.58
N VAL A 17 19.40 9.43 12.08
CA VAL A 17 18.66 8.17 12.30
C VAL A 17 17.49 8.10 11.32
N SER A 18 17.33 6.95 10.65
CA SER A 18 16.23 6.65 9.75
C SER A 18 15.72 5.23 9.96
N ASP A 19 14.75 4.80 9.16
CA ASP A 19 14.19 3.46 9.17
C ASP A 19 14.39 2.72 7.85
N TYR A 20 14.28 1.39 7.90
CA TYR A 20 14.52 0.53 6.74
C TYR A 20 13.53 0.74 5.57
N ASN A 21 12.43 1.49 5.76
CA ASN A 21 11.43 1.72 4.73
C ASN A 21 11.71 3.03 4.00
N ASN A 22 12.00 4.12 4.73
CA ASN A 22 12.43 5.37 4.14
C ASN A 22 13.76 5.21 3.38
N THR A 23 14.69 4.40 3.91
CA THR A 23 16.03 4.20 3.33
C THR A 23 16.09 3.24 2.14
N LEU A 24 15.02 2.48 1.86
CA LEU A 24 15.01 1.52 0.74
C LEU A 24 15.35 2.20 -0.60
N LYS A 25 14.83 3.41 -0.85
CA LYS A 25 15.04 4.12 -2.12
C LYS A 25 16.38 4.83 -2.25
N VAL A 26 17.14 5.00 -1.15
CA VAL A 26 18.54 5.42 -1.23
C VAL A 26 19.51 4.23 -1.42
N GLY A 27 19.00 3.01 -1.30
CA GLY A 27 19.74 1.78 -1.57
C GLY A 27 20.09 0.95 -0.33
N TYR A 28 19.50 1.23 0.83
CA TYR A 28 19.59 0.34 1.98
C TYR A 28 18.94 -1.01 1.66
N ASP A 29 19.60 -2.11 2.04
CA ASP A 29 19.06 -3.45 1.86
C ASP A 29 18.53 -3.98 3.21
N PRO A 30 17.21 -4.04 3.39
CA PRO A 30 16.61 -4.47 4.65
C PRO A 30 16.71 -5.98 4.92
N GLU A 31 17.11 -6.80 3.93
CA GLU A 31 17.31 -8.24 4.10
C GLU A 31 18.62 -8.55 4.80
N ILE A 32 19.70 -7.87 4.39
CA ILE A 32 21.03 -7.97 5.01
C ILE A 32 21.28 -6.89 6.07
N ASP A 33 20.25 -6.10 6.38
CA ASP A 33 20.25 -5.05 7.40
C ASP A 33 21.41 -4.04 7.26
N SER A 34 21.79 -3.71 6.02
CA SER A 34 22.96 -2.86 5.76
C SER A 34 22.90 -2.13 4.41
N TYR A 35 23.68 -1.06 4.28
CA TYR A 35 23.96 -0.46 2.98
C TYR A 35 24.95 -1.36 2.20
N PRO A 36 24.67 -1.67 0.93
CA PRO A 36 25.51 -2.54 0.13
C PRO A 36 26.86 -1.90 -0.21
N SER A 37 27.87 -2.72 -0.47
CA SER A 37 29.25 -2.28 -0.71
C SER A 37 29.39 -1.30 -1.87
N TRP A 38 28.60 -1.46 -2.94
CA TRP A 38 28.61 -0.56 -4.10
C TRP A 38 28.20 0.88 -3.76
N LEU A 39 27.37 1.04 -2.72
CA LEU A 39 26.93 2.34 -2.21
C LEU A 39 27.95 2.88 -1.20
N MET A 40 28.43 2.02 -0.30
CA MET A 40 29.39 2.39 0.74
C MET A 40 30.78 2.75 0.19
N SER A 41 31.14 2.31 -1.02
CA SER A 41 32.37 2.69 -1.71
C SER A 41 32.35 4.11 -2.30
N GLN A 42 31.21 4.79 -2.26
CA GLN A 42 31.03 6.09 -2.89
C GLN A 42 31.43 7.22 -1.94
N PRO A 43 31.97 8.34 -2.44
CA PRO A 43 32.44 9.43 -1.59
C PRO A 43 31.31 10.10 -0.80
N TYR A 44 30.05 9.95 -1.20
CA TYR A 44 28.90 10.52 -0.49
C TYR A 44 28.30 9.59 0.59
N ALA A 45 28.85 8.37 0.77
CA ALA A 45 28.31 7.39 1.71
C ALA A 45 28.31 7.90 3.17
N TYR A 46 29.23 8.81 3.53
CA TYR A 46 29.27 9.42 4.87
C TYR A 46 28.01 10.24 5.22
N MET A 47 27.18 10.59 4.23
CA MET A 47 25.92 11.32 4.43
C MET A 47 24.72 10.40 4.73
N LEU A 48 24.90 9.08 4.61
CA LEU A 48 23.82 8.11 4.82
C LEU A 48 23.48 8.01 6.31
N PRO A 49 22.18 8.01 6.68
CA PRO A 49 21.79 7.88 8.09
C PRO A 49 22.02 6.45 8.59
N SER A 50 22.23 6.31 9.89
CA SER A 50 22.04 5.03 10.58
C SER A 50 20.58 4.58 10.43
N VAL A 51 20.36 3.27 10.39
CA VAL A 51 19.04 2.68 10.09
C VAL A 51 18.60 1.80 11.25
N ARG A 52 17.33 1.92 11.66
CA ARG A 52 16.67 1.04 12.63
C ARG A 52 15.37 0.48 12.03
N ALA A 53 14.74 -0.48 12.70
CA ALA A 53 13.40 -0.92 12.32
C ALA A 53 12.34 0.16 12.65
N PRO A 54 11.33 0.41 11.80
CA PRO A 54 10.15 1.21 12.10
C PRO A 54 9.53 0.89 13.45
N GLY A 55 9.16 1.94 14.17
CA GLY A 55 8.70 1.86 15.54
C GLY A 55 9.80 1.52 16.56
N ALA A 56 11.09 1.47 16.21
CA ALA A 56 12.14 1.36 17.21
C ALA A 56 12.29 2.67 17.99
N PRO A 57 12.51 2.63 19.31
CA PRO A 57 12.79 3.83 20.10
C PRO A 57 14.09 4.48 19.61
N ILE A 58 14.07 5.80 19.46
CA ILE A 58 15.27 6.60 19.15
C ILE A 58 15.86 7.11 20.45
N GLY A 59 15.12 7.99 21.12
CA GLY A 59 15.49 8.64 22.37
C GLY A 59 14.30 9.39 22.98
N SER A 60 14.49 9.97 24.16
CA SER A 60 13.47 10.79 24.82
C SER A 60 13.17 12.06 24.01
N ILE A 61 11.92 12.53 24.08
CA ILE A 61 11.57 13.84 23.52
C ILE A 61 12.42 14.94 24.18
N LYS A 62 12.86 15.93 23.41
CA LYS A 62 13.68 17.03 23.91
C LYS A 62 12.95 17.82 25.01
N GLU A 63 13.73 18.30 25.98
CA GLU A 63 13.21 19.00 27.16
C GLU A 63 12.45 20.29 26.83
N ASP A 64 12.90 21.05 25.83
CA ASP A 64 12.23 22.26 25.35
C ASP A 64 10.84 21.96 24.79
N VAL A 65 10.73 20.95 23.92
CA VAL A 65 9.45 20.46 23.36
C VAL A 65 8.56 19.90 24.47
N ARG A 66 9.13 19.12 25.39
CA ARG A 66 8.42 18.54 26.54
C ARG A 66 7.80 19.63 27.42
N ALA A 67 8.57 20.64 27.80
CA ALA A 67 8.14 21.73 28.66
C ALA A 67 7.10 22.62 27.97
N GLN A 68 7.26 22.88 26.67
CA GLN A 68 6.34 23.71 25.89
C GLN A 68 4.96 23.06 25.71
N PHE A 69 4.90 21.76 25.44
CA PHE A 69 3.65 21.07 25.10
C PHE A 69 3.09 20.15 26.20
N GLY A 70 3.79 20.02 27.33
CA GLY A 70 3.31 19.27 28.49
C GLY A 70 3.43 17.74 28.39
N PHE A 71 4.38 17.22 27.61
CA PHE A 71 4.62 15.77 27.52
C PHE A 71 5.22 15.20 28.81
N PRO A 72 4.97 13.91 29.13
CA PRO A 72 5.56 13.26 30.29
C PRO A 72 7.07 13.03 30.09
N LYS A 73 7.83 12.92 31.19
CA LYS A 73 9.30 12.76 31.16
C LYS A 73 9.77 11.48 30.47
N ASN A 74 8.93 10.45 30.44
CA ASN A 74 9.19 9.17 29.79
C ASN A 74 8.64 9.10 28.35
N CYS A 75 8.25 10.23 27.75
CA CYS A 75 7.84 10.25 26.35
C CYS A 75 9.05 9.98 25.44
N VAL A 76 8.95 8.93 24.64
CA VAL A 76 9.98 8.48 23.69
C VAL A 76 9.54 8.81 22.27
N VAL A 77 10.50 9.21 21.43
CA VAL A 77 10.29 9.35 20.00
C VAL A 77 10.83 8.10 19.31
N CYS A 78 10.03 7.52 18.41
CA CYS A 78 10.37 6.30 17.68
C CYS A 78 10.62 6.60 16.19
N THR A 79 11.33 5.73 15.50
CA THR A 79 11.48 5.81 14.04
C THR A 79 10.14 5.63 13.33
N GLY A 80 9.96 6.36 12.23
CA GLY A 80 8.74 6.35 11.43
C GLY A 80 8.72 5.23 10.38
N THR A 81 8.04 5.54 9.28
CA THR A 81 7.97 4.76 8.04
C THR A 81 7.47 5.70 6.93
N THR A 82 7.16 5.18 5.74
CA THR A 82 6.50 5.94 4.66
C THR A 82 4.98 5.99 4.87
N ASP A 83 4.32 7.03 4.36
CA ASP A 83 2.86 7.18 4.42
C ASP A 83 2.10 5.96 3.87
N SER A 84 2.61 5.39 2.79
CA SER A 84 2.05 4.22 2.13
C SER A 84 2.07 2.99 3.05
N ILE A 85 3.16 2.76 3.78
CA ILE A 85 3.30 1.62 4.70
C ILE A 85 2.50 1.88 5.98
N ALA A 86 2.51 3.10 6.48
CA ALA A 86 1.67 3.48 7.62
C ALA A 86 0.17 3.27 7.33
N ALA A 87 -0.31 3.59 6.13
CA ALA A 87 -1.67 3.30 5.71
C ALA A 87 -1.98 1.79 5.65
N PHE A 88 -1.00 0.94 5.31
CA PHE A 88 -1.14 -0.52 5.38
C PHE A 88 -1.23 -0.99 6.84
N LEU A 89 -0.32 -0.52 7.70
CA LEU A 89 -0.31 -0.84 9.13
C LEU A 89 -1.63 -0.47 9.83
N ALA A 90 -2.29 0.61 9.38
CA ALA A 90 -3.59 1.00 9.91
C ALA A 90 -4.65 -0.10 9.77
N ALA A 91 -4.55 -0.97 8.76
CA ALA A 91 -5.46 -2.08 8.57
C ALA A 91 -5.31 -3.21 9.61
N ARG A 92 -4.30 -3.13 10.50
CA ARG A 92 -4.05 -4.06 11.62
C ARG A 92 -3.97 -5.52 11.19
N THR A 93 -3.33 -5.75 10.05
CA THR A 93 -3.10 -7.08 9.53
C THR A 93 -1.63 -7.43 9.57
N THR A 94 -1.30 -8.58 10.17
CA THR A 94 0.07 -8.99 10.50
C THR A 94 0.42 -10.39 10.03
N GLU A 95 -0.52 -11.13 9.45
CA GLU A 95 -0.25 -12.50 8.99
C GLU A 95 0.13 -12.53 7.50
N PRO A 96 1.08 -13.38 7.07
CA PRO A 96 1.33 -13.66 5.66
C PRO A 96 0.04 -14.07 4.93
N GLY A 97 -0.09 -13.68 3.67
CA GLY A 97 -1.31 -13.91 2.88
C GLY A 97 -2.41 -12.87 3.12
N LYS A 98 -2.30 -12.04 4.16
CA LYS A 98 -3.18 -10.89 4.31
C LYS A 98 -2.75 -9.75 3.41
N ALA A 99 -3.72 -9.10 2.81
CA ALA A 99 -3.48 -8.05 1.85
C ALA A 99 -4.36 -6.82 2.07
N VAL A 100 -3.90 -5.69 1.53
CA VAL A 100 -4.71 -4.47 1.43
C VAL A 100 -4.73 -4.03 -0.03
N THR A 101 -5.93 -3.87 -0.58
CA THR A 101 -6.16 -3.19 -1.86
C THR A 101 -6.61 -1.76 -1.61
N SER A 102 -5.88 -0.81 -2.16
CA SER A 102 -6.29 0.59 -2.23
C SER A 102 -7.02 0.86 -3.54
N LEU A 103 -8.34 1.04 -3.46
CA LEU A 103 -9.20 1.45 -4.58
C LEU A 103 -9.23 2.98 -4.65
N GLY A 104 -8.09 3.57 -5.01
CA GLY A 104 -7.89 5.01 -5.17
C GLY A 104 -8.09 5.47 -6.61
N SER A 105 -7.43 6.57 -6.98
CA SER A 105 -7.31 6.98 -8.39
C SER A 105 -6.70 5.88 -9.26
N THR A 106 -5.75 5.15 -8.70
CA THR A 106 -5.18 3.91 -9.23
C THR A 106 -5.52 2.73 -8.32
N LEU A 107 -5.39 1.51 -8.85
CA LEU A 107 -5.45 0.27 -8.11
C LEU A 107 -4.05 -0.07 -7.60
N ALA A 108 -3.86 -0.05 -6.29
CA ALA A 108 -2.62 -0.52 -5.66
C ALA A 108 -2.92 -1.69 -4.72
N ILE A 109 -2.15 -2.76 -4.83
CA ILE A 109 -2.24 -3.92 -3.95
C ILE A 109 -0.97 -4.05 -3.12
N LYS A 110 -1.15 -4.50 -1.88
CA LYS A 110 -0.06 -4.83 -0.97
C LYS A 110 -0.36 -6.14 -0.28
N LEU A 111 0.61 -7.02 -0.24
CA LEU A 111 0.48 -8.38 0.25
C LEU A 111 1.60 -8.65 1.24
N LEU A 112 1.25 -9.08 2.45
CA LEU A 112 2.23 -9.52 3.43
C LEU A 112 2.68 -10.94 3.10
N SER A 113 3.98 -11.17 3.11
CA SER A 113 4.63 -12.38 2.58
C SER A 113 5.82 -12.80 3.43
N ASN A 114 6.07 -14.10 3.49
CA ASN A 114 7.30 -14.64 4.10
C ASN A 114 8.52 -14.50 3.18
N ALA A 115 8.28 -14.31 1.88
CA ALA A 115 9.32 -14.18 0.88
C ALA A 115 9.40 -12.75 0.35
N ARG A 116 10.64 -12.26 0.22
CA ARG A 116 10.96 -11.02 -0.50
C ARG A 116 10.74 -11.23 -1.99
N VAL A 117 10.05 -10.28 -2.63
CA VAL A 117 9.80 -10.28 -4.07
C VAL A 117 10.07 -8.90 -4.65
N ASP A 118 11.05 -8.82 -5.55
CA ASP A 118 11.37 -7.63 -6.32
C ASP A 118 11.47 -8.01 -7.79
N ASP A 119 10.72 -7.31 -8.66
CA ASP A 119 10.76 -7.53 -10.10
C ASP A 119 10.64 -6.19 -10.85
N ALA A 120 11.75 -5.77 -11.46
CA ALA A 120 11.83 -4.50 -12.17
C ALA A 120 10.92 -4.45 -13.42
N ARG A 121 10.58 -5.59 -14.04
CA ARG A 121 9.77 -5.64 -15.26
C ARG A 121 8.35 -5.17 -14.98
N PHE A 122 7.82 -5.52 -13.82
CA PHE A 122 6.48 -5.14 -13.35
C PHE A 122 6.51 -3.98 -12.36
N GLY A 123 7.70 -3.55 -11.93
CA GLY A 123 7.86 -2.58 -10.85
C GLY A 123 7.27 -3.08 -9.53
N VAL A 124 7.35 -4.39 -9.29
CA VAL A 124 7.05 -5.03 -8.01
C VAL A 124 8.25 -4.84 -7.11
N TYR A 125 8.01 -4.45 -5.86
CA TYR A 125 9.07 -4.28 -4.88
C TYR A 125 8.57 -4.64 -3.48
N SER A 126 9.51 -4.98 -2.61
CA SER A 126 9.25 -5.39 -1.23
C SER A 126 9.79 -4.39 -0.22
N HIS A 127 8.99 -4.06 0.79
CA HIS A 127 9.45 -3.43 2.01
C HIS A 127 9.47 -4.45 3.13
N ARG A 128 10.50 -4.44 3.98
CA ARG A 128 10.47 -5.23 5.21
C ARG A 128 9.42 -4.66 6.19
N LEU A 129 8.69 -5.54 6.84
CA LEU A 129 7.72 -5.22 7.88
C LEU A 129 7.85 -6.31 8.95
N ASP A 130 8.51 -5.97 10.06
CA ASP A 130 8.93 -6.90 11.09
C ASP A 130 9.86 -7.99 10.52
N ASP A 131 9.48 -9.27 10.63
CA ASP A 131 10.17 -10.44 10.09
C ASP A 131 9.64 -10.86 8.70
N MET A 132 8.73 -10.07 8.12
CA MET A 132 8.08 -10.36 6.84
C MET A 132 8.36 -9.28 5.78
N TRP A 133 7.76 -9.49 4.61
CA TRP A 133 7.87 -8.64 3.43
C TRP A 133 6.51 -8.16 2.97
N LEU A 134 6.36 -6.85 2.87
CA LEU A 134 5.22 -6.20 2.25
C LEU A 134 5.49 -6.02 0.75
N VAL A 135 4.97 -6.94 -0.04
CA VAL A 135 5.13 -6.98 -1.50
C VAL A 135 4.04 -6.13 -2.15
N GLY A 136 4.42 -5.19 -3.02
CA GLY A 136 3.49 -4.23 -3.61
C GLY A 136 3.52 -4.18 -5.14
N GLY A 137 2.36 -3.87 -5.73
CA GLY A 137 2.19 -3.60 -7.16
C GLY A 137 1.07 -2.58 -7.39
N ALA A 138 1.14 -1.81 -8.47
CA ALA A 138 0.14 -0.79 -8.80
C ALA A 138 -0.20 -0.74 -10.29
N SER A 139 -1.48 -0.88 -10.60
CA SER A 139 -2.06 -0.76 -11.94
C SER A 139 -2.58 0.66 -12.19
N ASN A 140 -2.52 1.09 -13.45
CA ASN A 140 -3.09 2.35 -13.92
C ASN A 140 -4.63 2.34 -13.96
N THR A 141 -5.29 1.18 -13.82
CA THR A 141 -6.75 1.09 -13.65
C THR A 141 -7.18 1.65 -12.28
N GLY A 142 -8.48 1.92 -12.08
CA GLY A 142 -9.02 2.34 -10.78
C GLY A 142 -10.02 3.49 -10.87
N GLY A 143 -10.06 4.33 -9.85
CA GLY A 143 -11.00 5.44 -9.73
C GLY A 143 -10.84 6.54 -10.78
N ALA A 144 -9.65 6.71 -11.37
CA ALA A 144 -9.42 7.73 -12.39
C ALA A 144 -10.22 7.46 -13.67
N VAL A 145 -10.25 6.21 -14.15
CA VAL A 145 -11.07 5.84 -15.32
C VAL A 145 -12.55 5.83 -14.99
N LEU A 146 -12.94 5.45 -13.76
CA LEU A 146 -14.34 5.56 -13.31
C LEU A 146 -14.83 7.01 -13.36
N ARG A 147 -14.04 7.96 -12.86
CA ARG A 147 -14.39 9.40 -12.86
C ARG A 147 -14.34 10.07 -14.23
N GLN A 148 -13.73 9.44 -15.24
CA GLN A 148 -13.87 9.90 -16.63
C GLN A 148 -15.24 9.56 -17.22
N LEU A 149 -15.95 8.57 -16.64
CA LEU A 149 -17.18 8.02 -17.18
C LEU A 149 -18.41 8.38 -16.33
N PHE A 150 -18.24 8.50 -15.02
CA PHE A 150 -19.32 8.70 -14.05
C PHE A 150 -18.92 9.70 -12.97
N THR A 151 -19.89 10.47 -12.49
CA THR A 151 -19.75 11.23 -11.23
C THR A 151 -19.82 10.29 -10.03
N ASP A 152 -19.35 10.74 -8.86
CA ASP A 152 -19.43 9.94 -7.63
C ASP A 152 -20.89 9.60 -7.27
N ASP A 153 -21.83 10.51 -7.49
CA ASP A 153 -23.27 10.25 -7.28
C ASP A 153 -23.82 9.18 -8.24
N GLN A 154 -23.40 9.21 -9.51
CA GLN A 154 -23.76 8.18 -10.49
C GLN A 154 -23.18 6.82 -10.09
N LEU A 155 -21.93 6.78 -9.62
CA LEU A 155 -21.29 5.54 -9.15
C LEU A 155 -22.09 4.92 -8.00
N VAL A 156 -22.57 5.73 -7.05
CA VAL A 156 -23.42 5.26 -5.94
C VAL A 156 -24.75 4.74 -6.48
N ALA A 157 -25.48 5.55 -7.24
CA ALA A 157 -26.81 5.22 -7.73
C ALA A 157 -26.81 3.94 -8.59
N LEU A 158 -25.95 3.87 -9.61
CA LEU A 158 -25.86 2.72 -10.50
C LEU A 158 -25.38 1.46 -9.77
N SER A 159 -24.49 1.59 -8.78
CA SER A 159 -24.03 0.42 -8.01
C SER A 159 -25.15 -0.23 -7.21
N HIS A 160 -26.14 0.53 -6.73
CA HIS A 160 -27.28 -0.04 -5.98
C HIS A 160 -28.10 -1.02 -6.82
N GLU A 161 -28.18 -0.81 -8.13
CA GLU A 161 -28.91 -1.64 -9.09
C GLU A 161 -28.16 -2.92 -9.49
N ILE A 162 -26.86 -3.01 -9.19
CA ILE A 162 -26.05 -4.18 -9.53
C ILE A 162 -26.39 -5.35 -8.60
N ASP A 163 -26.64 -6.53 -9.19
CA ASP A 163 -26.58 -7.80 -8.48
C ASP A 163 -25.13 -8.32 -8.51
N PRO A 164 -24.39 -8.28 -7.38
CA PRO A 164 -22.98 -8.67 -7.37
C PRO A 164 -22.78 -10.19 -7.43
N SER A 165 -23.85 -10.99 -7.24
CA SER A 165 -23.79 -12.45 -7.30
C SER A 165 -23.68 -12.98 -8.74
N VAL A 166 -24.14 -12.19 -9.71
CA VAL A 166 -24.11 -12.54 -11.13
C VAL A 166 -22.82 -12.00 -11.77
N PRO A 167 -22.06 -12.81 -12.52
CA PRO A 167 -20.89 -12.33 -13.24
C PRO A 167 -21.26 -11.47 -14.46
N SER A 168 -20.59 -10.34 -14.64
CA SER A 168 -20.63 -9.60 -15.91
C SER A 168 -19.77 -10.27 -16.97
N LEU A 169 -20.32 -10.50 -18.17
CA LEU A 169 -19.59 -11.13 -19.30
C LEU A 169 -18.67 -10.16 -20.05
N LEU A 170 -18.67 -8.88 -19.68
CA LEU A 170 -17.85 -7.85 -20.31
C LEU A 170 -16.38 -8.02 -19.89
N ASP A 171 -15.50 -8.19 -20.89
CA ASP A 171 -14.05 -8.27 -20.70
C ASP A 171 -13.40 -6.92 -21.01
N TYR A 172 -13.34 -6.04 -20.01
CA TYR A 172 -12.69 -4.75 -20.12
C TYR A 172 -11.28 -4.75 -19.57
N TYR A 173 -10.50 -3.77 -20.02
CA TYR A 173 -9.26 -3.36 -19.40
C TYR A 173 -9.33 -1.84 -19.18
N PRO A 174 -10.02 -1.40 -18.09
CA PRO A 174 -10.36 0.01 -17.90
C PRO A 174 -9.10 0.83 -17.59
N LEU A 175 -8.64 1.65 -18.53
CA LEU A 175 -7.48 2.51 -18.32
C LEU A 175 -7.85 3.97 -18.64
N PRO A 176 -7.30 4.95 -17.90
CA PRO A 176 -7.55 6.36 -18.19
C PRO A 176 -6.81 6.84 -19.44
N LYS A 177 -5.75 6.13 -19.84
CA LYS A 177 -4.91 6.37 -21.03
C LYS A 177 -4.08 5.14 -21.37
N ARG A 178 -3.38 5.16 -22.50
CA ARG A 178 -2.47 4.09 -22.95
C ARG A 178 -1.36 3.81 -21.91
N GLY A 179 -1.09 2.53 -21.69
CA GLY A 179 0.06 2.01 -20.96
C GLY A 179 -0.28 1.38 -19.63
N GLU A 180 0.38 0.26 -19.33
CA GLU A 180 0.30 -0.46 -18.07
C GLU A 180 1.68 -0.97 -17.65
N ARG A 181 1.93 -1.03 -16.34
CA ARG A 181 3.17 -1.61 -15.79
C ARG A 181 2.92 -2.88 -14.97
N PHE A 182 1.80 -2.92 -14.26
CA PHE A 182 1.41 -4.03 -13.41
C PHE A 182 -0.11 -4.19 -13.52
N PRO A 183 -0.65 -5.42 -13.59
CA PRO A 183 0.04 -6.71 -13.61
C PRO A 183 0.48 -7.14 -15.02
N VAL A 184 0.34 -6.29 -16.03
CA VAL A 184 0.87 -6.51 -17.38
C VAL A 184 1.86 -5.41 -17.68
N SER A 185 3.10 -5.78 -18.00
CA SER A 185 4.12 -4.82 -18.41
C SER A 185 4.00 -4.57 -19.92
N ASP A 186 3.17 -3.60 -20.28
CA ASP A 186 2.97 -3.17 -21.67
C ASP A 186 2.75 -1.65 -21.73
N PRO A 187 3.78 -0.87 -22.13
CA PRO A 187 3.66 0.58 -22.24
C PRO A 187 2.68 1.03 -23.34
N ASN A 188 2.28 0.13 -24.24
CA ASN A 188 1.35 0.38 -25.33
C ASN A 188 -0.07 -0.16 -25.08
N MET A 189 -0.34 -0.74 -23.89
CA MET A 189 -1.63 -1.31 -23.52
C MET A 189 -2.76 -0.29 -23.74
N MET A 190 -3.69 -0.61 -24.64
CA MET A 190 -4.81 0.29 -24.96
C MET A 190 -5.98 0.08 -23.99
N PRO A 191 -6.69 1.15 -23.56
CA PRO A 191 -7.93 1.01 -22.82
C PRO A 191 -8.94 0.15 -23.60
N ARG A 192 -9.50 -0.88 -22.97
CA ARG A 192 -10.55 -1.72 -23.56
C ARG A 192 -11.84 -1.52 -22.77
N LEU A 193 -12.78 -0.78 -23.35
CA LEU A 193 -14.08 -0.43 -22.76
C LEU A 193 -15.25 -0.68 -23.73
N GLN A 194 -15.03 -1.52 -24.74
CA GLN A 194 -16.01 -1.90 -25.76
C GLN A 194 -16.28 -3.41 -25.71
N PRO A 195 -17.50 -3.87 -26.05
CA PRO A 195 -18.67 -3.05 -26.41
C PRO A 195 -19.28 -2.35 -25.20
N ARG A 196 -19.73 -1.09 -25.32
CA ARG A 196 -20.52 -0.41 -24.28
C ARG A 196 -22.00 -0.80 -24.43
N PRO A 197 -22.64 -1.49 -23.46
CA PRO A 197 -24.07 -1.77 -23.51
C PRO A 197 -24.91 -0.50 -23.34
N GLU A 198 -26.19 -0.56 -23.73
CA GLU A 198 -27.12 0.57 -23.55
C GLU A 198 -27.39 0.90 -22.08
N SER A 199 -27.34 -0.10 -21.19
CA SER A 199 -27.49 0.07 -19.75
C SER A 199 -26.19 0.53 -19.11
N ASP A 200 -26.19 1.72 -18.52
CA ASP A 200 -25.05 2.23 -17.74
C ASP A 200 -24.77 1.38 -16.49
N THR A 201 -25.80 0.78 -15.89
CA THR A 201 -25.65 -0.19 -14.79
C THR A 201 -24.88 -1.43 -15.25
N ALA A 202 -25.23 -1.99 -16.41
CA ALA A 202 -24.50 -3.13 -16.98
C ALA A 202 -23.06 -2.75 -17.36
N TYR A 203 -22.86 -1.53 -17.89
CA TYR A 203 -21.54 -1.02 -18.23
C TYR A 203 -20.65 -0.84 -16.99
N LEU A 204 -21.17 -0.20 -15.95
CA LEU A 204 -20.47 -0.04 -14.66
C LEU A 204 -20.15 -1.39 -14.05
N HIS A 205 -21.09 -2.34 -14.04
CA HIS A 205 -20.84 -3.70 -13.55
C HIS A 205 -19.67 -4.37 -14.29
N GLY A 206 -19.64 -4.29 -15.63
CA GLY A 206 -18.52 -4.78 -16.43
C GLY A 206 -17.17 -4.14 -16.07
N ILE A 207 -17.16 -2.83 -15.79
CA ILE A 207 -15.95 -2.11 -15.38
C ILE A 207 -15.49 -2.57 -13.98
N LEU A 208 -16.38 -2.57 -13.00
CA LEU A 208 -16.05 -2.95 -11.62
C LEU A 208 -15.56 -4.40 -11.54
N GLU A 209 -16.19 -5.31 -12.27
CA GLU A 209 -15.78 -6.71 -12.34
C GLU A 209 -14.45 -6.88 -13.10
N SER A 210 -14.23 -6.13 -14.17
CA SER A 210 -12.95 -6.17 -14.89
C SER A 210 -11.79 -5.61 -14.05
N ILE A 211 -12.01 -4.57 -13.25
CA ILE A 211 -11.01 -4.10 -12.27
C ILE A 211 -10.73 -5.19 -11.22
N ALA A 212 -11.76 -5.90 -10.74
CA ALA A 212 -11.57 -7.02 -9.82
C ALA A 212 -10.76 -8.17 -10.46
N ARG A 213 -10.92 -8.44 -11.77
CA ARG A 213 -10.07 -9.40 -12.50
C ARG A 213 -8.62 -8.92 -12.60
N ILE A 214 -8.38 -7.62 -12.80
CA ILE A 214 -7.03 -7.04 -12.79
C ILE A 214 -6.40 -7.16 -11.40
N GLU A 215 -7.17 -6.92 -10.34
CA GLU A 215 -6.75 -7.13 -8.95
C GLU A 215 -6.38 -8.59 -8.68
N ALA A 216 -7.24 -9.54 -9.05
CA ALA A 216 -6.97 -10.98 -8.92
C ALA A 216 -5.72 -11.40 -9.72
N LYS A 217 -5.55 -10.88 -10.95
CA LYS A 217 -4.36 -11.08 -11.76
C LYS A 217 -3.10 -10.52 -11.09
N GLY A 218 -3.22 -9.38 -10.41
CA GLY A 218 -2.14 -8.80 -9.62
C GLY A 218 -1.70 -9.71 -8.48
N TYR A 219 -2.62 -10.19 -7.65
CA TYR A 219 -2.27 -11.13 -6.57
C TYR A 219 -1.69 -12.44 -7.08
N ASN A 220 -2.24 -12.99 -8.18
CA ASN A 220 -1.69 -14.19 -8.81
C ASN A 220 -0.28 -13.96 -9.34
N LEU A 221 0.00 -12.82 -9.97
CA LEU A 221 1.36 -12.47 -10.41
C LEU A 221 2.32 -12.38 -9.22
N LEU A 222 1.91 -11.76 -8.10
CA LEU A 222 2.77 -11.72 -6.91
C LEU A 222 3.11 -13.13 -6.40
N LYS A 223 2.13 -14.03 -6.38
CA LYS A 223 2.33 -15.44 -6.03
C LYS A 223 3.28 -16.15 -7.01
N GLU A 224 3.09 -15.96 -8.32
CA GLU A 224 3.97 -16.52 -9.35
C GLU A 224 5.42 -16.03 -9.24
N LEU A 225 5.61 -14.79 -8.77
CA LEU A 225 6.93 -14.22 -8.48
C LEU A 225 7.52 -14.68 -7.14
N GLY A 226 6.79 -15.47 -6.34
CA GLY A 226 7.27 -16.11 -5.11
C GLY A 226 6.68 -15.58 -3.80
N ALA A 227 5.73 -14.66 -3.84
CA ALA A 227 5.06 -14.18 -2.62
C ALA A 227 4.13 -15.24 -2.02
N SER A 228 3.78 -15.10 -0.74
CA SER A 228 2.71 -15.89 -0.11
C SER A 228 1.41 -15.81 -0.91
N MET A 229 0.56 -16.84 -0.85
CA MET A 229 -0.75 -16.79 -1.48
C MET A 229 -1.66 -15.81 -0.71
N VAL A 230 -2.46 -15.01 -1.42
CA VAL A 230 -3.46 -14.16 -0.77
C VAL A 230 -4.57 -15.01 -0.16
N GLU A 231 -4.96 -14.71 1.07
CA GLU A 231 -5.97 -15.42 1.86
C GLU A 231 -7.13 -14.51 2.28
N GLU A 232 -6.88 -13.21 2.41
CA GLU A 232 -7.90 -12.21 2.75
C GLU A 232 -7.46 -10.84 2.23
N VAL A 233 -8.41 -10.06 1.72
CA VAL A 233 -8.15 -8.71 1.24
C VAL A 233 -8.96 -7.68 2.03
N LEU A 234 -8.25 -6.79 2.71
CA LEU A 234 -8.80 -5.58 3.28
C LEU A 234 -8.81 -4.48 2.21
N THR A 235 -9.82 -3.60 2.27
CA THR A 235 -10.03 -2.59 1.24
C THR A 235 -9.92 -1.20 1.82
N ALA A 236 -9.12 -0.35 1.17
CA ALA A 236 -8.93 1.06 1.46
C ALA A 236 -9.25 1.92 0.22
N GLY A 237 -9.21 3.24 0.38
CA GLY A 237 -9.49 4.20 -0.70
C GLY A 237 -11.00 4.42 -0.94
N GLY A 238 -11.33 5.30 -1.89
CA GLY A 238 -12.71 5.70 -2.17
C GLY A 238 -13.62 4.54 -2.56
N GLY A 239 -13.10 3.57 -3.32
CA GLY A 239 -13.86 2.38 -3.73
C GLY A 239 -14.26 1.45 -2.57
N ALA A 240 -13.61 1.55 -1.40
CA ALA A 240 -13.94 0.74 -0.23
C ALA A 240 -15.33 1.03 0.38
N ARG A 241 -15.99 2.11 -0.04
CA ARG A 241 -17.36 2.46 0.37
C ARG A 241 -18.44 1.76 -0.45
N ASN A 242 -18.07 1.07 -1.52
CA ASN A 242 -19.00 0.41 -2.42
C ASN A 242 -19.13 -1.08 -2.03
N ASP A 243 -20.15 -1.40 -1.24
CA ASP A 243 -20.38 -2.76 -0.74
C ASP A 243 -20.68 -3.76 -1.87
N LYS A 244 -21.31 -3.29 -2.97
CA LYS A 244 -21.56 -4.09 -4.16
C LYS A 244 -20.26 -4.46 -4.85
N TRP A 245 -19.32 -3.52 -4.95
CA TRP A 245 -18.00 -3.78 -5.49
C TRP A 245 -17.17 -4.70 -4.58
N THR A 246 -17.29 -4.54 -3.25
CA THR A 246 -16.70 -5.47 -2.27
C THR A 246 -17.19 -6.91 -2.51
N ALA A 247 -18.49 -7.11 -2.73
CA ALA A 247 -19.06 -8.43 -3.02
C ALA A 247 -18.60 -8.99 -4.37
N ILE A 248 -18.56 -8.17 -5.44
CA ILE A 248 -18.00 -8.57 -6.75
C ILE A 248 -16.55 -9.04 -6.59
N ARG A 249 -15.74 -8.26 -5.88
CA ARG A 249 -14.32 -8.60 -5.63
C ARG A 249 -14.20 -9.90 -4.84
N GLY A 250 -14.99 -10.10 -3.78
CA GLY A 250 -15.03 -11.37 -3.05
C GLY A 250 -15.30 -12.57 -3.95
N ARG A 251 -16.28 -12.46 -4.85
CA ARG A 251 -16.59 -13.50 -5.84
C ARG A 251 -15.46 -13.73 -6.84
N VAL A 252 -14.88 -12.67 -7.40
CA VAL A 252 -13.86 -12.74 -8.46
C VAL A 252 -12.51 -13.21 -7.93
N LEU A 253 -12.10 -12.74 -6.75
CA LEU A 253 -10.82 -13.10 -6.13
C LEU A 253 -10.88 -14.48 -5.47
N GLY A 254 -12.06 -14.94 -5.06
CA GLY A 254 -12.23 -16.24 -4.39
C GLY A 254 -11.72 -16.29 -2.95
N VAL A 255 -11.50 -15.12 -2.33
CA VAL A 255 -11.08 -14.97 -0.93
C VAL A 255 -11.99 -13.97 -0.22
N PRO A 256 -12.08 -13.99 1.13
CA PRO A 256 -12.79 -12.96 1.88
C PRO A 256 -12.26 -11.55 1.55
N VAL A 257 -13.19 -10.66 1.21
CA VAL A 257 -12.91 -9.25 0.96
C VAL A 257 -13.78 -8.39 1.86
N ARG A 258 -13.17 -7.48 2.61
CA ARG A 258 -13.89 -6.54 3.47
C ARG A 258 -13.20 -5.18 3.54
N LYS A 259 -13.88 -4.20 4.09
CA LYS A 259 -13.34 -2.86 4.34
C LYS A 259 -12.36 -2.91 5.52
N ALA A 260 -11.24 -2.20 5.42
CA ALA A 260 -10.35 -1.97 6.56
C ALA A 260 -11.03 -1.02 7.57
N GLU A 261 -10.96 -1.33 8.86
CA GLU A 261 -11.55 -0.50 9.92
C GLU A 261 -10.87 0.88 10.01
N GLN A 262 -9.56 0.91 9.80
CA GLN A 262 -8.73 2.11 9.79
C GLN A 262 -7.82 2.10 8.57
N THR A 263 -7.67 3.26 7.94
CA THR A 263 -6.86 3.43 6.72
C THR A 263 -5.91 4.62 6.79
N GLU A 264 -6.02 5.44 7.83
CA GLU A 264 -5.25 6.67 7.97
C GLU A 264 -3.80 6.36 8.32
N ALA A 265 -2.86 6.93 7.56
CA ALA A 265 -1.43 6.77 7.81
C ALA A 265 -1.04 7.22 9.24
N ALA A 266 -1.68 8.27 9.76
CA ALA A 266 -1.46 8.72 11.14
C ALA A 266 -1.82 7.64 12.18
N TYR A 267 -2.86 6.83 11.94
CA TYR A 267 -3.22 5.72 12.82
C TYR A 267 -2.14 4.63 12.79
N GLY A 268 -1.65 4.27 11.60
CA GLY A 268 -0.54 3.33 11.46
C GLY A 268 0.76 3.82 12.11
N ALA A 269 1.06 5.11 12.01
CA ALA A 269 2.19 5.72 12.71
C ALA A 269 2.02 5.67 14.24
N ALA A 270 0.80 5.84 14.75
CA ALA A 270 0.52 5.66 16.18
C ALA A 270 0.70 4.20 16.64
N LEU A 271 0.41 3.20 15.78
CA LEU A 271 0.73 1.80 16.08
C LEU A 271 2.24 1.54 16.15
N LEU A 272 3.04 2.21 15.31
CA LEU A 272 4.50 2.15 15.43
C LEU A 272 5.01 2.78 16.73
N ALA A 273 4.42 3.90 17.15
CA ALA A 273 4.74 4.51 18.44
C ALA A 273 4.39 3.58 19.61
N LEU A 274 3.23 2.91 19.55
CA LEU A 274 2.84 1.89 20.55
C LEU A 274 3.81 0.71 20.59
N LYS A 275 4.23 0.20 19.42
CA LYS A 275 5.23 -0.85 19.31
C LYS A 275 6.54 -0.46 20.00
N GLY A 276 7.04 0.75 19.74
CA GLY A 276 8.28 1.24 20.33
C GLY A 276 8.21 1.42 21.84
N ALA A 277 7.10 1.96 22.35
CA ALA A 277 6.88 2.10 23.79
C ALA A 277 6.89 0.74 24.51
N ASN A 278 6.28 -0.28 23.92
CA ASN A 278 6.26 -1.63 24.51
C ASN A 278 7.64 -2.32 24.50
N ALA A 279 8.56 -1.93 23.60
CA ALA A 279 9.92 -2.46 23.58
C ALA A 279 10.84 -1.83 24.64
N THR A 280 10.42 -0.73 25.28
CA THR A 280 11.18 -0.04 26.35
C THR A 280 10.80 -0.45 27.77
N HIS A 281 9.83 -1.37 27.91
CA HIS A 281 9.38 -1.94 29.18
C HIS A 281 9.77 -3.42 29.28
#